data_AF-A0A5B0NC21-F1
#
_entry.id   AF-A0A5B0NC21-F1
#
_cell.length_a   1.000
_cell.length_b   1.000
_cell.length_c   1.000
_cell.angle_alpha   90.00
_cell.angle_beta   90.00
_cell.angle_gamma   90.00
#
_symmetry.space_group_name_H-M   'P 1'
#
loop_
_entity.id
_entity.type
_entity.pdbx_description
1 polymer ?
#
loop_
_entity_poly.entity_id
_entity_poly.type
_entity_poly.pdbx_seq_one_letter_code
_entity_poly.pdbx_strand_id
1 'polypeptide(L)'
;MYLAGHFLDKARNLEELTLRGLRYGPGHSTTVPGIRIVDISKPEWIEYIQKTNFSNYVKGPLSQALAYDVLGDSIFVSDGPVWKRA
;
A
#
# COMPACT_ATOMS: atom_id res chain seq x y z
N MET A 1 16.76 7.19 -20.99
CA MET A 1 17.50 6.51 -19.90
C MET A 1 17.43 7.37 -18.66
N TYR A 2 16.33 7.33 -17.90
CA TYR A 2 16.05 8.23 -16.76
C TYR A 2 15.13 7.61 -15.68
N LEU A 3 15.06 6.27 -15.59
CA LEU A 3 14.08 5.60 -14.71
C LEU A 3 14.72 4.74 -13.60
N ALA A 4 16.05 4.57 -13.57
CA ALA A 4 16.70 3.70 -12.60
C ALA A 4 17.21 4.43 -11.34
N GLY A 5 17.36 5.76 -11.38
CA GLY A 5 18.13 6.51 -10.36
C GLY A 5 17.40 6.91 -9.08
N HIS A 6 16.07 6.87 -9.02
CA HIS A 6 15.31 7.45 -7.91
C HIS A 6 14.75 6.45 -6.90
N PHE A 7 14.75 5.15 -7.21
CA PHE A 7 14.12 4.15 -6.34
C PHE A 7 14.87 3.87 -5.02
N LEU A 8 16.09 4.41 -4.84
CA LEU A 8 16.93 4.13 -3.67
C LEU A 8 17.05 5.30 -2.67
N ASP A 9 16.63 6.51 -3.04
CA ASP A 9 16.59 7.63 -2.09
C ASP A 9 15.28 7.61 -1.29
N LYS A 10 15.28 6.87 -0.17
CA LYS A 10 14.12 6.71 0.71
C LYS A 10 13.61 8.02 1.32
N ALA A 11 14.37 9.12 1.26
CA ALA A 11 14.04 10.36 1.96
C ALA A 11 12.83 11.11 1.37
N ARG A 12 12.42 10.83 0.13
CA ARG A 12 11.37 11.60 -0.58
C ARG A 12 10.22 10.75 -1.13
N ASN A 13 10.00 9.55 -0.59
CA ASN A 13 8.95 8.64 -1.06
C ASN A 13 7.55 9.31 -1.13
N LEU A 14 7.17 10.12 -0.14
CA LEU A 14 5.85 10.79 -0.12
C LEU A 14 5.68 11.81 -1.26
N GLU A 15 6.76 12.53 -1.59
CA GLU A 15 6.74 13.48 -2.70
C GLU A 15 6.66 12.74 -4.03
N GLU A 16 7.38 11.63 -4.17
CA GLU A 16 7.31 10.81 -5.37
C GLU A 16 5.91 10.22 -5.59
N LEU A 17 5.27 9.71 -4.53
CA LEU A 17 3.88 9.25 -4.59
C LEU A 17 2.92 10.38 -5.01
N THR A 18 3.14 11.58 -4.46
CA THR A 18 2.35 12.78 -4.82
C THR A 18 2.52 13.13 -6.30
N LEU A 19 3.77 13.21 -6.78
CA LEU A 19 4.08 13.50 -8.18
C LEU A 19 3.50 12.44 -9.13
N ARG A 20 3.53 11.17 -8.74
CA ARG A 20 2.90 10.07 -9.50
C ARG A 20 1.38 10.22 -9.55
N GLY A 21 0.73 10.53 -8.43
CA GLY A 21 -0.71 10.80 -8.37
C GLY A 21 -1.11 11.98 -9.25
N LEU A 22 -0.33 13.07 -9.24
CA LEU A 22 -0.56 14.23 -10.11
C LEU A 22 -0.36 13.90 -11.60
N ARG A 23 0.60 13.02 -11.92
CA ARG A 23 0.94 12.67 -13.30
C ARG A 23 -0.01 11.65 -13.93
N TYR A 24 -0.41 10.63 -13.19
CA TYR A 24 -1.16 9.48 -13.71
C TYR A 24 -2.62 9.46 -13.26
N GLY A 25 -3.00 10.37 -12.36
CA GLY A 25 -4.34 10.44 -11.81
C GLY A 25 -4.58 9.49 -10.63
N PRO A 26 -5.84 9.39 -10.19
CA PRO A 26 -6.19 8.81 -8.90
C PRO A 26 -6.16 7.28 -8.86
N GLY A 27 -5.75 6.63 -9.95
CA GLY A 27 -5.60 5.19 -10.04
C GLY A 27 -4.44 4.88 -10.97
N HIS A 28 -3.34 4.37 -10.42
CA HIS A 28 -2.17 4.05 -11.22
C HIS A 28 -1.45 2.83 -10.67
N SER A 29 -0.60 2.22 -11.49
CA SER A 29 0.18 1.07 -11.07
C SER A 29 1.65 1.26 -11.38
N THR A 30 2.49 0.90 -10.42
CA THR A 30 3.95 0.97 -10.55
C THR A 30 4.53 -0.42 -10.30
N THR A 31 5.42 -0.87 -11.19
CA THR A 31 6.16 -2.13 -10.99
C THR A 31 7.53 -1.81 -10.44
N VAL A 32 7.89 -2.48 -9.36
CA VAL A 32 9.28 -2.58 -8.89
C VAL A 32 9.70 -4.05 -8.96
N PRO A 33 11.00 -4.38 -8.90
CA PRO A 33 11.44 -5.76 -8.90
C PRO A 33 10.72 -6.59 -7.82
N GLY A 34 9.99 -7.62 -8.25
CA GLY A 34 9.26 -8.55 -7.37
C GLY A 34 7.89 -8.09 -6.87
N ILE A 35 7.47 -6.83 -7.07
CA ILE A 35 6.20 -6.31 -6.54
C ILE A 35 5.52 -5.38 -7.55
N ARG A 36 4.21 -5.55 -7.73
CA ARG A 36 3.34 -4.57 -8.37
C ARG A 36 2.57 -3.81 -7.30
N ILE A 37 2.68 -2.49 -7.31
CA ILE A 37 1.92 -1.60 -6.44
C ILE A 37 0.81 -0.97 -7.26
N VAL A 38 -0.43 -1.03 -6.75
CA VAL A 38 -1.59 -0.35 -7.32
C VAL A 38 -2.01 0.71 -6.31
N ASP A 39 -1.86 1.97 -6.70
CA ASP A 39 -2.25 3.13 -5.90
C ASP A 39 -3.63 3.60 -6.35
N ILE A 40 -4.49 3.87 -5.37
CA ILE A 40 -5.84 4.38 -5.56
C ILE A 40 -6.13 5.51 -4.57
N SER A 41 -6.78 6.58 -5.04
CA SER A 41 -7.10 7.74 -4.21
C SER A 41 -8.53 8.26 -4.37
N LYS A 42 -9.38 7.58 -5.15
CA LYS A 42 -10.81 7.92 -5.23
C LYS A 42 -11.57 7.41 -4.00
N PRO A 43 -12.39 8.25 -3.34
CA PRO A 43 -13.15 7.85 -2.16
C PRO A 43 -14.02 6.61 -2.38
N GLU A 44 -14.69 6.50 -3.52
CA GLU A 44 -15.57 5.37 -3.84
C GLU A 44 -14.82 4.03 -3.98
N TRP A 45 -13.57 4.06 -4.45
CA TRP A 45 -12.74 2.86 -4.56
C TRP A 45 -12.19 2.43 -3.21
N ILE A 46 -11.76 3.40 -2.41
CA ILE A 46 -11.31 3.16 -1.03
C ILE A 46 -12.47 2.59 -0.21
N GLU A 47 -13.67 3.16 -0.32
CA GLU A 47 -14.85 2.65 0.37
C GLU A 47 -15.19 1.22 -0.05
N TYR A 48 -15.22 0.94 -1.35
CA TYR A 48 -15.47 -0.42 -1.85
C TYR A 48 -14.45 -1.41 -1.27
N ILE A 49 -13.16 -1.07 -1.27
CA ILE A 49 -12.11 -1.95 -0.76
C ILE A 49 -12.22 -2.13 0.75
N GLN A 50 -12.40 -1.06 1.51
CA GLN A 50 -12.36 -1.11 2.97
C GLN A 50 -13.65 -1.66 3.58
N LYS A 51 -14.81 -1.42 2.97
CA LYS A 51 -16.12 -1.86 3.51
C LYS A 51 -16.66 -3.11 2.84
N THR A 52 -16.48 -3.25 1.53
CA THR A 52 -17.15 -4.31 0.75
C THR A 52 -16.22 -5.47 0.43
N ASN A 53 -14.95 -5.20 0.10
CA ASN A 53 -14.04 -6.19 -0.46
C ASN A 53 -12.76 -6.41 0.36
N PHE A 54 -12.80 -6.07 1.65
CA PHE A 54 -11.60 -6.02 2.51
C PHE A 54 -10.84 -7.34 2.57
N SER A 55 -11.55 -8.47 2.61
CA SER A 55 -10.95 -9.80 2.70
C SER A 55 -10.13 -10.22 1.47
N ASN A 56 -10.32 -9.56 0.32
CA ASN A 56 -9.55 -9.83 -0.89
C ASN A 56 -8.18 -9.10 -0.91
N TYR A 57 -7.93 -8.19 0.04
CA TYR A 57 -6.68 -7.43 0.15
C TYR A 57 -5.89 -7.83 1.40
N VAL A 58 -5.35 -9.05 1.31
CA VAL A 58 -4.47 -9.67 2.32
C VAL A 58 -3.19 -8.84 2.47
N LYS A 59 -2.79 -8.53 3.71
CA LYS A 59 -1.56 -7.78 4.03
C LYS A 59 -0.34 -8.64 3.77
N GLY A 60 -0.44 -9.92 4.12
CA GLY A 60 0.56 -10.93 3.85
C GLY A 60 1.82 -10.81 4.70
N PRO A 61 2.74 -11.78 4.59
CA PRO A 61 3.85 -11.95 5.51
C PRO A 61 4.87 -10.82 5.46
N LEU A 62 5.09 -10.21 4.29
CA LEU A 62 6.03 -9.08 4.15
C LEU A 62 5.55 -7.86 4.95
N SER A 63 4.29 -7.46 4.76
CA SER A 63 3.71 -6.31 5.45
C SER A 63 3.63 -6.56 6.96
N GLN A 64 3.33 -7.79 7.36
CA GLN A 64 3.33 -8.20 8.76
C GLN A 64 4.72 -8.05 9.39
N ALA A 65 5.75 -8.63 8.78
CA ALA A 65 7.12 -8.55 9.29
C ALA A 65 7.64 -7.11 9.44
N LEU A 66 7.18 -6.18 8.59
CA LEU A 66 7.61 -4.78 8.63
C LEU A 66 6.91 -3.94 9.71
N ALA A 67 5.72 -4.34 10.16
CA ALA A 67 4.87 -3.50 10.99
C ALA A 67 4.45 -4.13 12.32
N TYR A 68 4.65 -5.45 12.51
CA TYR A 68 4.20 -6.18 13.68
C TYR A 68 4.81 -5.66 14.98
N ASP A 69 6.10 -5.32 14.99
CA ASP A 69 6.78 -4.84 16.21
C ASP A 69 6.20 -3.52 16.75
N VAL A 70 5.59 -2.71 15.88
CA VAL A 70 5.01 -1.41 16.24
C VAL A 70 3.51 -1.50 16.43
N LEU A 71 2.82 -2.25 15.57
CA LEU A 71 1.36 -2.24 15.45
C LEU A 71 0.69 -3.55 15.89
N GLY A 72 1.47 -4.57 16.27
CA GLY A 72 0.98 -5.88 16.73
C GLY A 72 -0.07 -6.49 15.80
N ASP A 73 -1.09 -7.09 16.39
CA ASP A 73 -2.20 -7.73 15.68
C ASP A 73 -3.28 -6.74 15.14
N SER A 74 -2.94 -5.46 14.92
CA SER A 74 -3.89 -4.44 14.45
C SER A 74 -4.50 -4.74 13.07
N ILE A 75 -5.56 -4.00 12.73
CA ILE A 75 -6.26 -4.08 11.43
C ILE A 75 -5.36 -3.81 10.21
N PHE A 76 -4.23 -3.11 10.41
CA PHE A 76 -3.28 -2.80 9.34
C PHE A 76 -2.27 -3.90 9.08
N VAL A 77 -2.10 -4.81 10.04
CA VAL A 77 -1.07 -5.86 10.04
C VAL A 77 -1.69 -7.24 9.84
N SER A 78 -2.75 -7.53 10.59
CA SER A 78 -3.40 -8.83 10.64
C SER A 78 -4.24 -9.14 9.41
N ASP A 79 -4.20 -10.40 8.98
CA ASP A 79 -5.13 -10.97 8.02
C ASP A 79 -6.37 -11.55 8.72
N GLY A 80 -7.52 -11.49 8.02
CA GLY A 80 -8.77 -12.02 8.55
C GLY A 80 -9.27 -11.30 9.81
N PRO A 81 -9.97 -12.00 10.72
CA PRO A 81 -10.62 -11.37 11.88
C PRO A 81 -9.72 -11.25 13.12
N VAL A 82 -8.42 -11.53 13.04
CA VAL A 82 -7.51 -11.56 14.22
C VAL A 82 -7.54 -10.25 14.99
N TRP A 83 -7.51 -9.12 14.28
CA TRP A 83 -7.53 -7.77 14.86
C TRP A 83 -8.79 -7.44 15.67
N LYS A 84 -9.89 -8.21 15.52
CA LYS A 84 -11.13 -7.99 16.29
C LYS A 84 -11.02 -8.47 17.75
N ARG A 85 -9.94 -9.16 18.09
CA ARG A 85 -9.67 -9.71 19.43
C ARG A 85 -8.45 -9.06 20.10
N ALA A 86 -7.78 -8.15 19.40
CA ALA A 86 -6.61 -7.42 19.87
C ALA A 86 -7.01 -6.23 20.75
#